data_AF-A0A957HEK0-F1
#
_entry.id   AF-A0A957HEK0-F1
#
_cell.length_a   1.000
_cell.length_b   1.000
_cell.length_c   1.000
_cell.angle_alpha   90.00
_cell.angle_beta   90.00
_cell.angle_gamma   90.00
#
_symmetry.space_group_name_H-M   'P 1'
#
loop_
_entity.id
_entity.type
_entity.pdbx_description
1 polymer ?
#
loop_
_entity_poly.entity_id
_entity_poly.type
_entity_poly.pdbx_seq_one_letter_code
_entity_poly.pdbx_strand_id
1 'polypeptide(L)'
;MTDALKRAAALIKQGEKGQASQVLRGILRENPYDVEAWWMLSYTFDSPEKAIQALERAVSLDPAHEASNKRLAKLTGAVNAAAPASPPRQKAKPKVQTPEDGYWEKLETHEKKKNGLRAGDVVAPLFNNVQMIRLAIAVVFIIGGGIWALMLNMTETDTSGQTPVDVVRAFEVAYWVEDHETMRSLVCPGFESYFSEIWAGTYTYSLGYKPELSVDLSDLRAEQIRRTPTEATVEFHGSVTWTVEGETYTYDYDDEVAAQGGNVWIGHHVRLIDGQWMICDGPDEV
;
A
#
# COMPACT_ATOMS: atom_id res chain seq x y z
N MET A 1 -22.34 -2.47 29.54
CA MET A 1 -21.50 -3.51 28.90
C MET A 1 -22.33 -4.32 27.92
N THR A 2 -22.07 -4.13 26.62
CA THR A 2 -22.73 -4.84 25.51
C THR A 2 -22.31 -6.30 25.44
N ASP A 3 -23.03 -7.14 24.70
CA ASP A 3 -22.65 -8.55 24.52
C ASP A 3 -21.35 -8.70 23.72
N ALA A 4 -21.03 -7.76 22.83
CA ALA A 4 -19.76 -7.70 22.12
C ALA A 4 -18.58 -7.42 23.07
N LEU A 5 -18.72 -6.49 24.02
CA LEU A 5 -17.70 -6.23 25.05
C LEU A 5 -17.49 -7.44 25.96
N LYS A 6 -18.57 -8.13 26.38
CA LYS A 6 -18.47 -9.38 27.14
C LYS A 6 -17.67 -10.45 26.38
N ARG A 7 -17.94 -10.59 25.08
CA ARG A 7 -17.22 -11.54 24.21
C ARG A 7 -15.74 -11.17 24.09
N ALA A 8 -15.42 -9.91 23.83
CA ALA A 8 -14.03 -9.43 23.79
C ALA A 8 -13.30 -9.70 25.11
N ALA A 9 -13.93 -9.41 26.25
CA ALA A 9 -13.36 -9.68 27.56
C ALA A 9 -13.10 -11.18 27.80
N ALA A 10 -13.99 -12.07 27.32
CA ALA A 10 -13.78 -13.51 27.39
C ALA A 10 -12.58 -13.96 26.54
N LEU A 11 -12.45 -13.44 25.31
CA LEU A 11 -11.33 -13.73 24.40
C LEU A 11 -9.98 -13.25 24.98
N ILE A 12 -9.94 -12.04 25.56
CA ILE A 12 -8.75 -11.52 26.25
C ILE A 12 -8.32 -12.46 27.38
N LYS A 13 -9.28 -12.95 28.19
CA LYS A 13 -9.01 -13.88 29.30
C LYS A 13 -8.49 -15.23 28.82
N GLN A 14 -8.89 -15.65 27.61
CA GLN A 14 -8.42 -16.90 26.99
C GLN A 14 -7.06 -16.75 26.30
N GLY A 15 -6.53 -15.53 26.17
CA GLY A 15 -5.29 -15.25 25.45
C GLY A 15 -5.48 -15.10 23.94
N GLU A 16 -6.72 -15.14 23.46
CA GLU A 16 -7.09 -15.01 22.04
C GLU A 16 -7.04 -13.54 21.58
N LYS A 17 -5.85 -12.92 21.65
CA LYS A 17 -5.64 -11.48 21.42
C LYS A 17 -6.11 -11.02 20.04
N GLY A 18 -5.83 -11.79 18.98
CA GLY A 18 -6.24 -11.46 17.61
C GLY A 18 -7.76 -11.38 17.46
N GLN A 19 -8.48 -12.40 17.94
CA GLN A 19 -9.94 -12.43 17.90
C GLN A 19 -10.56 -11.32 18.76
N ALA A 20 -9.98 -11.07 19.95
CA ALA A 20 -10.43 -9.97 20.80
C ALA A 20 -10.27 -8.61 20.11
N SER A 21 -9.12 -8.37 19.47
CA SER A 21 -8.82 -7.14 18.74
C SER A 21 -9.83 -6.88 17.62
N GLN A 22 -10.18 -7.93 16.86
CA GLN A 22 -11.16 -7.83 15.78
C GLN A 22 -12.56 -7.41 16.30
N VAL A 23 -13.02 -8.02 17.41
CA VAL A 23 -14.30 -7.66 18.02
C VAL A 23 -14.28 -6.20 18.51
N LEU A 24 -13.22 -5.80 19.21
CA LEU A 24 -13.09 -4.45 19.75
C LEU A 24 -13.00 -3.38 18.65
N ARG A 25 -12.28 -3.64 17.55
CA ARG A 25 -12.27 -2.74 16.38
C ARG A 25 -13.63 -2.66 15.68
N GLY A 26 -14.45 -3.71 15.74
CA GLY A 26 -15.84 -3.65 15.30
C GLY A 26 -16.65 -2.65 16.12
N ILE A 27 -16.56 -2.75 17.45
CA ILE A 27 -17.24 -1.82 18.38
C ILE A 27 -16.77 -0.38 18.15
N LEU A 28 -15.46 -0.17 17.97
CA LEU A 28 -14.90 1.17 17.76
C LEU A 28 -15.24 1.77 16.39
N ARG A 29 -15.54 0.96 15.37
CA ARG A 29 -16.07 1.47 14.10
C ARG A 29 -17.50 1.99 14.25
N GLU A 30 -18.33 1.32 15.05
CA GLU A 30 -19.70 1.76 15.33
C GLU A 30 -19.74 2.93 16.33
N ASN A 31 -18.85 2.92 17.32
CA ASN A 31 -18.72 3.96 18.33
C ASN A 31 -17.24 4.25 18.64
N PRO A 32 -16.63 5.21 17.92
CA PRO A 32 -15.23 5.60 18.13
C PRO A 32 -14.93 6.20 19.51
N TYR A 33 -15.96 6.58 20.27
CA TYR A 33 -15.86 7.22 21.59
C TYR A 33 -16.06 6.24 22.76
N ASP A 34 -16.11 4.93 22.50
CA ASP A 34 -16.27 3.92 23.55
C ASP A 34 -14.96 3.74 24.36
N VAL A 35 -14.93 4.36 25.53
CA VAL A 35 -13.80 4.33 26.48
C VAL A 35 -13.45 2.90 26.90
N GLU A 36 -14.46 2.05 27.14
CA GLU A 36 -14.27 0.68 27.61
C GLU A 36 -13.63 -0.18 26.51
N ALA A 37 -14.05 0.01 25.25
CA ALA A 37 -13.46 -0.67 24.10
C ALA A 37 -11.99 -0.27 23.87
N TRP A 38 -11.64 1.02 23.92
CA TRP A 38 -10.25 1.49 23.81
C TRP A 38 -9.37 0.93 24.93
N TRP A 39 -9.87 0.94 26.16
CA TRP A 39 -9.16 0.36 27.31
C TRP A 39 -8.92 -1.15 27.13
N MET A 40 -9.93 -1.92 26.73
CA MET A 40 -9.79 -3.36 26.48
C MET A 40 -8.85 -3.66 25.31
N LEU A 41 -8.83 -2.81 24.28
CA LEU A 41 -7.96 -2.98 23.11
C LEU A 41 -6.49 -2.98 23.50
N SER A 42 -6.11 -2.20 24.52
CA SER A 42 -4.73 -2.18 25.06
C SER A 42 -4.24 -3.52 25.62
N TYR A 43 -5.12 -4.50 25.87
CA TYR A 43 -4.74 -5.85 26.30
C TYR A 43 -4.47 -6.80 25.13
N THR A 44 -4.86 -6.40 23.92
CA THR A 44 -4.72 -7.21 22.70
C THR A 44 -3.38 -7.01 22.00
N PHE A 45 -2.63 -5.97 22.33
CA PHE A 45 -1.32 -5.70 21.75
C PHE A 45 -0.19 -6.41 22.50
N ASP A 46 0.82 -6.84 21.75
CA ASP A 46 2.10 -7.34 22.29
C ASP A 46 3.12 -6.22 22.48
N SER A 47 3.09 -5.19 21.63
CA SER A 47 3.91 -3.99 21.77
C SER A 47 3.36 -3.09 22.88
N PRO A 48 4.20 -2.69 23.87
CA PRO A 48 3.79 -1.77 24.93
C PRO A 48 3.45 -0.39 24.38
N GLU A 49 4.08 0.06 23.30
CA GLU A 49 3.82 1.36 22.65
C GLU A 49 2.37 1.41 22.11
N LYS A 50 1.94 0.38 21.37
CA LYS A 50 0.56 0.28 20.85
C LYS A 50 -0.47 0.19 21.98
N ALA A 51 -0.12 -0.51 23.06
CA ALA A 51 -0.97 -0.58 24.25
C ALA A 51 -1.12 0.79 24.95
N ILE A 52 -0.03 1.58 25.01
CA ILE A 52 -0.03 2.94 25.56
C ILE A 52 -0.92 3.85 24.72
N GLN A 53 -0.78 3.85 23.38
CA GLN A 53 -1.60 4.70 22.50
C GLN A 53 -3.11 4.45 22.67
N ALA A 54 -3.53 3.18 22.75
CA ALA A 54 -4.94 2.84 23.00
C ALA A 54 -5.43 3.34 24.37
N LEU A 55 -4.57 3.35 25.39
CA LEU A 55 -4.89 3.87 26.72
C LEU A 55 -4.93 5.39 26.77
N GLU A 56 -4.03 6.06 26.08
CA GLU A 56 -4.05 7.52 25.91
C GLU A 56 -5.35 7.96 25.24
N ARG A 57 -5.80 7.22 24.22
CA ARG A 57 -7.11 7.47 23.62
C ARG A 57 -8.25 7.31 24.63
N ALA A 58 -8.27 6.22 25.41
CA ALA A 58 -9.28 6.02 26.45
C ALA A 58 -9.28 7.15 27.51
N VAL A 59 -8.11 7.58 27.98
CA VAL A 59 -7.96 8.67 28.96
C VAL A 59 -8.33 10.03 28.36
N SER A 60 -8.07 10.26 27.07
CA SER A 60 -8.48 11.50 26.38
C SER A 60 -10.01 11.63 26.30
N LEU A 61 -10.72 10.50 26.18
CA LEU A 61 -12.17 10.44 26.10
C LEU A 61 -12.82 10.57 27.48
N ASP A 62 -12.25 9.90 28.49
CA ASP A 62 -12.66 10.00 29.89
C ASP A 62 -11.43 10.05 30.82
N PRO A 63 -11.00 11.25 31.22
CA PRO A 63 -9.88 11.42 32.16
C PRO A 63 -10.12 10.77 33.52
N ALA A 64 -11.37 10.53 33.91
CA ALA A 64 -11.74 9.91 35.19
C ALA A 64 -11.75 8.37 35.13
N HIS A 65 -11.46 7.76 33.97
CA HIS A 65 -11.46 6.31 33.81
C HIS A 65 -10.27 5.65 34.55
N GLU A 66 -10.47 5.30 35.82
CA GLU A 66 -9.44 4.82 36.75
C GLU A 66 -8.66 3.62 36.20
N ALA A 67 -9.35 2.68 35.53
CA ALA A 67 -8.72 1.47 35.00
C ALA A 67 -7.73 1.76 33.84
N SER A 68 -8.01 2.79 33.03
CA SER A 68 -7.12 3.22 31.95
C SER A 68 -5.90 3.93 32.52
N ASN A 69 -6.11 4.89 33.43
CA ASN A 69 -5.04 5.62 34.11
C ASN A 69 -4.08 4.66 34.84
N LYS A 70 -4.62 3.70 35.59
CA LYS A 70 -3.83 2.71 36.34
C LYS A 70 -2.97 1.84 35.43
N ARG A 71 -3.52 1.39 34.29
CA ARG A 71 -2.77 0.57 33.32
C ARG A 71 -1.73 1.39 32.58
N LEU A 72 -2.07 2.62 32.18
CA LEU A 72 -1.16 3.54 31.50
C LEU A 72 0.06 3.82 32.38
N ALA A 73 -0.15 4.20 33.65
CA ALA A 73 0.93 4.41 34.62
C ALA A 73 1.83 3.17 34.82
N LYS A 74 1.24 1.97 34.77
CA LYS A 74 2.00 0.72 34.87
C LYS A 74 2.89 0.50 33.64
N LEU A 75 2.37 0.72 32.43
CA LEU A 75 3.12 0.51 31.20
C LEU A 75 4.21 1.57 31.01
N THR A 76 3.90 2.84 31.24
CA THR A 76 4.89 3.93 31.13
C THR A 76 5.97 3.82 32.21
N GLY A 77 5.60 3.47 33.44
CA GLY A 77 6.57 3.18 34.51
C GLY A 77 7.48 2.00 34.18
N ALA A 78 6.97 0.95 33.54
CA ALA A 78 7.76 -0.20 33.12
C ALA A 78 8.71 0.13 31.96
N VAL A 79 8.26 0.88 30.96
CA VAL A 79 9.09 1.33 29.83
C VAL A 79 10.24 2.23 30.34
N ASN A 80 9.93 3.17 31.23
CA ASN A 80 10.93 4.07 31.81
C ASN A 80 11.92 3.35 32.73
N ALA A 81 11.50 2.29 33.43
CA ALA A 81 12.38 1.48 34.29
C ALA A 81 13.21 0.44 33.51
N ALA A 82 12.74 0.03 32.33
CA ALA A 82 13.41 -0.94 31.45
C ALA A 82 14.41 -0.29 30.48
N ALA A 83 14.60 1.04 30.52
CA ALA A 83 15.71 1.71 29.86
C ALA A 83 17.03 1.39 30.59
N PRO A 84 17.95 0.56 30.04
CA PRO A 84 19.14 0.14 30.76
C PRO A 84 20.35 1.00 30.38
N ALA A 85 21.15 1.34 31.39
CA ALA A 85 22.60 1.34 31.23
C ALA A 85 23.02 0.07 30.48
N SER A 86 23.69 0.26 29.34
CA SER A 86 24.05 -0.78 28.38
C SER A 86 24.77 -1.97 29.01
N PRO A 87 24.32 -3.22 28.80
CA PRO A 87 25.18 -4.39 29.00
C PRO A 87 26.27 -4.46 27.91
N PRO A 88 27.50 -4.92 28.22
CA PRO A 88 28.54 -5.06 27.21
C PRO A 88 28.14 -6.12 26.18
N ARG A 89 28.12 -5.67 24.92
CA ARG A 89 28.00 -6.43 23.68
C ARG A 89 28.90 -7.67 23.71
N GLN A 90 28.33 -8.85 23.98
CA GLN A 90 29.03 -10.12 23.80
C GLN A 90 29.18 -10.40 22.30
N LYS A 91 30.43 -10.39 21.82
CA LYS A 91 30.81 -10.92 20.51
C LYS A 91 30.66 -12.43 20.53
N ALA A 92 29.70 -12.96 19.78
CA ALA A 92 29.71 -14.37 19.38
C ALA A 92 29.39 -14.47 17.88
N LYS A 93 30.39 -14.87 17.10
CA LYS A 93 30.23 -15.33 15.72
C LYS A 93 29.61 -16.74 15.75
N PRO A 94 28.69 -17.04 14.83
CA PRO A 94 28.67 -18.37 14.23
C PRO A 94 28.93 -18.29 12.73
N LYS A 95 29.97 -19.00 12.28
CA LYS A 95 30.12 -19.44 10.90
C LYS A 95 28.93 -20.34 10.58
N VAL A 96 28.12 -19.99 9.59
CA VAL A 96 27.27 -20.94 8.87
C VAL A 96 27.74 -20.92 7.42
N GLN A 97 28.23 -22.08 7.00
CA GLN A 97 28.64 -22.39 5.65
C GLN A 97 27.38 -22.56 4.81
N THR A 98 27.34 -21.87 3.67
CA THR A 98 26.51 -22.22 2.52
C THR A 98 26.92 -23.58 1.99
N PRO A 99 25.96 -24.38 1.53
CA PRO A 99 26.04 -24.84 0.15
C PRO A 99 24.85 -24.30 -0.66
N GLU A 100 25.15 -23.32 -1.51
CA GLU A 100 24.40 -23.07 -2.73
C GLU A 100 24.68 -24.22 -3.68
N ASP A 101 23.71 -25.11 -3.86
CA ASP A 101 23.63 -26.02 -4.99
C ASP A 101 22.14 -26.23 -5.30
N GLY A 102 21.69 -25.71 -6.44
CA GLY A 102 20.47 -26.23 -7.09
C GLY A 102 19.19 -25.38 -7.08
N TYR A 103 19.26 -24.05 -6.96
CA TYR A 103 18.05 -23.21 -7.10
C TYR A 103 17.97 -22.38 -8.40
N TRP A 104 19.09 -22.14 -9.10
CA TRP A 104 19.10 -21.34 -10.34
C TRP A 104 19.20 -22.14 -11.65
N GLU A 105 19.32 -23.47 -11.59
CA GLU A 105 19.50 -24.34 -12.78
C GLU A 105 18.17 -24.74 -13.47
N LYS A 106 17.12 -23.92 -13.35
CA LYS A 106 15.81 -24.20 -13.97
C LYS A 106 15.10 -23.03 -14.65
N LEU A 107 15.77 -21.89 -14.86
CA LEU A 107 15.15 -20.74 -15.52
C LEU A 107 15.75 -20.36 -16.89
N GLU A 108 16.72 -21.10 -17.43
CA GLU A 108 17.35 -20.77 -18.73
C GLU A 108 17.08 -21.74 -19.90
N THR A 109 16.09 -22.62 -19.82
CA THR A 109 15.76 -23.51 -20.94
C THR A 109 14.32 -23.36 -21.42
N HIS A 110 13.93 -22.20 -21.96
CA HIS A 110 12.77 -22.10 -22.85
C HIS A 110 12.79 -20.88 -23.79
N GLU A 111 13.88 -20.63 -24.53
CA GLU A 111 13.80 -19.78 -25.73
C GLU A 111 14.77 -20.24 -26.83
N LYS A 112 14.26 -21.09 -27.74
CA LYS A 112 14.64 -21.12 -29.16
C LYS A 112 13.84 -22.17 -29.92
N LYS A 113 12.73 -21.74 -30.53
CA LYS A 113 12.16 -22.40 -31.71
C LYS A 113 12.08 -21.38 -32.85
N LYS A 114 13.23 -21.12 -33.49
CA LYS A 114 13.25 -20.58 -34.85
C LYS A 114 13.01 -21.74 -35.80
N ASN A 115 11.77 -21.89 -36.26
CA ASN A 115 11.45 -22.79 -37.35
C ASN A 115 12.14 -22.27 -38.62
N GLY A 116 13.04 -23.09 -39.17
CA GLY A 116 13.66 -22.85 -40.46
C GLY A 116 12.64 -22.95 -41.58
N LEU A 117 12.44 -21.85 -42.30
CA LEU A 117 11.77 -21.85 -43.60
C LEU A 117 12.84 -21.96 -44.68
N ARG A 118 12.80 -23.07 -45.41
CA ARG A 118 13.67 -23.38 -46.54
C ARG A 118 13.36 -22.43 -47.70
N ALA A 119 14.41 -21.81 -48.22
CA ALA A 119 14.43 -21.24 -49.56
C ALA A 119 14.39 -22.40 -50.57
N GLY A 120 13.37 -22.40 -51.42
CA GLY A 120 13.19 -23.31 -52.53
C GLY A 120 12.46 -22.56 -53.64
N ASP A 121 13.11 -22.49 -54.79
CA ASP A 121 12.76 -21.70 -55.96
C ASP A 121 11.39 -22.05 -56.55
N VAL A 122 10.57 -21.03 -56.87
CA VAL A 122 9.72 -21.03 -58.07
C VAL A 122 9.54 -19.59 -58.55
N VAL A 123 10.16 -19.27 -59.68
CA VAL A 123 9.87 -18.09 -60.51
C VAL A 123 8.63 -18.39 -61.36
N ALA A 124 7.62 -17.52 -61.32
CA ALA A 124 6.58 -17.42 -62.33
C ALA A 124 6.03 -15.97 -62.43
N PRO A 125 5.51 -15.55 -63.60
CA PRO A 125 5.65 -14.17 -64.06
C PRO A 125 4.49 -13.24 -63.67
N LEU A 126 4.84 -11.95 -63.63
CA LEU A 126 3.98 -10.77 -63.62
C LEU A 126 2.79 -10.87 -64.60
N PHE A 127 1.56 -10.75 -64.10
CA PHE A 127 0.45 -10.17 -64.86
C PHE A 127 -0.47 -9.34 -63.95
N ASN A 128 -0.48 -8.03 -64.20
CA ASN A 128 -1.65 -7.15 -64.22
C ASN A 128 -2.59 -7.17 -63.00
N ASN A 129 -2.26 -6.45 -61.90
CA ASN A 129 -3.29 -6.03 -60.93
C ASN A 129 -2.86 -4.91 -59.95
N VAL A 130 -2.34 -3.79 -60.48
CA VAL A 130 -2.05 -2.59 -59.66
C VAL A 130 -3.32 -2.01 -58.99
N GLN A 131 -4.51 -2.31 -59.53
CA GLN A 131 -5.79 -1.88 -58.94
C GLN A 131 -6.20 -2.67 -57.69
N MET A 132 -5.88 -3.97 -57.60
CA MET A 132 -6.21 -4.79 -56.42
C MET A 132 -5.33 -4.45 -55.20
N ILE A 133 -4.07 -4.05 -55.42
CA ILE A 133 -3.16 -3.64 -54.34
C ILE A 133 -3.62 -2.32 -53.71
N ARG A 134 -4.17 -1.38 -54.49
CA ARG A 134 -4.71 -0.10 -53.97
C ARG A 134 -5.97 -0.30 -53.12
N LEU A 135 -6.85 -1.23 -53.50
CA LEU A 135 -8.03 -1.59 -52.70
C LEU A 135 -7.66 -2.31 -51.39
N ALA A 136 -6.69 -3.23 -51.43
CA ALA A 136 -6.21 -3.91 -50.23
C ALA A 136 -5.57 -2.92 -49.22
N ILE A 137 -4.79 -1.94 -49.69
CA ILE A 137 -4.20 -0.91 -48.83
C ILE A 137 -5.29 0.01 -48.24
N ALA A 138 -6.28 0.43 -49.03
CA ALA A 138 -7.37 1.26 -48.52
C ALA A 138 -8.22 0.57 -47.44
N VAL A 139 -8.49 -0.74 -47.58
CA VAL A 139 -9.20 -1.51 -46.56
C VAL A 139 -8.37 -1.68 -45.28
N VAL A 140 -7.05 -1.87 -45.40
CA VAL A 140 -6.14 -1.90 -44.24
C VAL A 140 -6.08 -0.55 -43.52
N PHE A 141 -6.13 0.58 -44.24
CA PHE A 141 -6.19 1.91 -43.60
C PHE A 141 -7.55 2.23 -42.96
N ILE A 142 -8.66 1.75 -43.53
CA ILE A 142 -10.00 1.95 -42.93
C ILE A 142 -10.18 1.07 -41.68
N ILE A 143 -9.75 -0.20 -41.73
CA ILE A 143 -9.84 -1.11 -40.58
C ILE A 143 -8.75 -0.79 -39.54
N GLY A 144 -7.53 -0.49 -39.97
CA GLY A 144 -6.41 -0.11 -39.09
C GLY A 144 -6.60 1.28 -38.45
N GLY A 145 -7.18 2.24 -39.16
CA GLY A 145 -7.50 3.57 -38.62
C GLY A 145 -8.59 3.53 -37.54
N GLY A 146 -9.60 2.66 -37.69
CA GLY A 146 -10.62 2.44 -36.66
C GLY A 146 -10.05 1.83 -35.38
N ILE A 147 -9.11 0.88 -35.50
CA ILE A 147 -8.43 0.28 -34.35
C ILE A 147 -7.46 1.27 -33.69
N TRP A 148 -6.77 2.10 -34.47
CA TRP A 148 -5.89 3.15 -33.92
C TRP A 148 -6.68 4.22 -33.14
N ALA A 149 -7.84 4.65 -33.64
CA ALA A 149 -8.72 5.57 -32.93
C ALA A 149 -9.31 4.96 -31.64
N LEU A 150 -9.53 3.64 -31.62
CA LEU A 150 -9.91 2.92 -30.40
C LEU A 150 -8.76 2.80 -29.38
N MET A 151 -7.50 2.77 -29.83
CA MET A 151 -6.33 2.79 -28.94
C MET A 151 -6.01 4.19 -28.39
N LEU A 152 -6.34 5.27 -29.12
CA LEU A 152 -6.20 6.64 -28.63
C LEU A 152 -7.21 6.99 -27.51
N ASN A 153 -8.18 6.13 -27.25
CA ASN A 153 -9.19 6.32 -26.22
C ASN A 153 -8.79 5.75 -24.83
N MET A 154 -7.54 5.30 -24.64
CA MET A 154 -7.16 4.54 -23.43
C MET A 154 -6.34 5.29 -22.38
N THR A 155 -5.93 6.53 -22.62
CA THR A 155 -5.33 7.38 -21.58
C THR A 155 -6.10 8.69 -21.52
N GLU A 156 -7.36 8.61 -21.05
CA GLU A 156 -8.11 9.80 -20.65
C GLU A 156 -7.34 10.47 -19.51
N THR A 157 -6.57 11.48 -19.87
CA THR A 157 -5.88 12.36 -18.95
C THR A 157 -6.89 13.37 -18.42
N ASP A 158 -6.69 13.82 -17.19
CA ASP A 158 -7.50 14.90 -16.63
C ASP A 158 -7.15 16.26 -17.27
N THR A 159 -7.75 17.34 -16.77
CA THR A 159 -7.52 18.70 -17.28
C THR A 159 -6.07 19.18 -17.13
N SER A 160 -5.29 18.54 -16.27
CA SER A 160 -3.86 18.79 -16.06
C SER A 160 -2.95 17.86 -16.87
N GLY A 161 -3.52 16.90 -17.62
CA GLY A 161 -2.77 15.92 -18.38
C GLY A 161 -2.37 14.67 -17.58
N GLN A 162 -2.87 14.51 -16.35
CA GLN A 162 -2.50 13.40 -15.47
C GLN A 162 -3.43 12.19 -15.65
N THR A 163 -2.88 10.99 -15.58
CA THR A 163 -3.66 9.75 -15.49
C THR A 163 -3.90 9.36 -14.01
N PRO A 164 -4.86 8.46 -13.74
CA PRO A 164 -5.02 7.84 -12.41
C PRO A 164 -3.71 7.35 -11.79
N VAL A 165 -2.88 6.70 -12.61
CA VAL A 165 -1.60 6.12 -12.18
C VAL A 165 -0.59 7.22 -11.84
N ASP A 166 -0.58 8.33 -12.58
CA ASP A 166 0.32 9.46 -12.31
C ASP A 166 -0.01 10.12 -10.97
N VAL A 167 -1.29 10.34 -10.67
CA VAL A 167 -1.75 10.88 -9.38
C VAL A 167 -1.36 9.97 -8.23
N VAL A 168 -1.59 8.67 -8.38
CA VAL A 168 -1.25 7.68 -7.36
C VAL A 168 0.25 7.61 -7.12
N ARG A 169 1.09 7.64 -8.17
CA ARG A 169 2.55 7.67 -8.00
C ARG A 169 3.04 8.97 -7.36
N ALA A 170 2.47 10.11 -7.75
CA ALA A 170 2.80 11.39 -7.15
C ALA A 170 2.43 11.41 -5.66
N PHE A 171 1.28 10.82 -5.32
CA PHE A 171 0.83 10.64 -3.95
C PHE A 171 1.81 9.79 -3.13
N GLU A 172 2.25 8.63 -3.66
CA GLU A 172 3.23 7.77 -2.99
C GLU A 172 4.56 8.48 -2.73
N VAL A 173 5.12 9.19 -3.73
CA VAL A 173 6.34 9.99 -3.51
C VAL A 173 6.15 10.94 -2.34
N ALA A 174 5.03 11.68 -2.35
CA ALA A 174 4.74 12.67 -1.33
C ALA A 174 4.51 12.04 0.06
N TYR A 175 3.94 10.83 0.12
CA TYR A 175 3.76 10.05 1.34
C TYR A 175 5.11 9.68 1.96
N TRP A 176 6.00 9.07 1.18
CA TRP A 176 7.30 8.60 1.69
C TRP A 176 8.28 9.72 2.05
N VAL A 177 8.18 10.89 1.41
CA VAL A 177 9.01 12.07 1.75
C VAL A 177 8.31 13.05 2.70
N GLU A 178 7.13 12.68 3.19
CA GLU A 178 6.31 13.50 4.09
C GLU A 178 6.09 14.94 3.57
N ASP A 179 5.70 15.05 2.30
CA ASP A 179 5.27 16.28 1.64
C ASP A 179 3.74 16.46 1.74
N HIS A 180 3.33 17.02 2.88
CA HIS A 180 1.93 17.16 3.25
C HIS A 180 1.14 18.08 2.31
N GLU A 181 1.79 19.09 1.73
CA GLU A 181 1.11 20.04 0.85
C GLU A 181 0.72 19.34 -0.46
N THR A 182 1.67 18.61 -1.05
CA THR A 182 1.42 17.82 -2.25
C THR A 182 0.34 16.77 -1.99
N MET A 183 0.42 16.01 -0.89
CA MET A 183 -0.62 15.02 -0.57
C MET A 183 -2.00 15.64 -0.41
N ARG A 184 -2.13 16.72 0.36
CA ARG A 184 -3.42 17.42 0.53
C ARG A 184 -4.00 17.87 -0.82
N SER A 185 -3.15 18.23 -1.79
CA SER A 185 -3.61 18.64 -3.13
C SER A 185 -4.07 17.49 -4.01
N LEU A 186 -3.65 16.25 -3.72
CA LEU A 186 -3.94 15.06 -4.53
C LEU A 186 -5.13 14.25 -4.01
N VAL A 187 -5.78 14.66 -2.92
CA VAL A 187 -6.76 13.85 -2.20
C VAL A 187 -8.12 14.53 -2.11
N CYS A 188 -9.16 13.72 -2.03
CA CYS A 188 -10.54 14.21 -2.03
C CYS A 188 -10.84 14.96 -0.72
N PRO A 189 -11.70 16.00 -0.72
CA PRO A 189 -11.96 16.82 0.47
C PRO A 189 -12.41 16.03 1.71
N GLY A 190 -13.14 14.92 1.54
CA GLY A 190 -13.56 14.04 2.64
C GLY A 190 -12.41 13.25 3.29
N PHE A 191 -11.27 13.15 2.63
CA PHE A 191 -10.13 12.35 3.07
C PHE A 191 -9.17 13.14 3.99
N GLU A 192 -9.31 14.47 4.08
CA GLU A 192 -8.39 15.32 4.87
C GLU A 192 -8.42 14.99 6.38
N SER A 193 -9.58 14.62 6.93
CA SER A 193 -9.70 14.21 8.33
C SER A 193 -8.90 12.95 8.63
N TYR A 194 -8.97 11.96 7.75
CA TYR A 194 -8.26 10.69 7.86
C TYR A 194 -6.74 10.87 7.76
N PHE A 195 -6.28 11.80 6.92
CA PHE A 195 -4.86 12.14 6.85
C PHE A 195 -4.27 12.55 8.18
N SER A 196 -4.97 13.40 8.93
CA SER A 196 -4.44 13.89 10.21
C SER A 196 -4.12 12.76 11.19
N GLU A 197 -4.85 11.65 11.12
CA GLU A 197 -4.62 10.45 11.94
C GLU A 197 -3.43 9.62 11.43
N ILE A 198 -3.31 9.41 10.11
CA ILE A 198 -2.14 8.77 9.49
C ILE A 198 -0.86 9.54 9.84
N TRP A 199 -0.92 10.87 9.77
CA TRP A 199 0.24 11.75 10.01
C TRP A 199 0.77 11.68 11.44
N ALA A 200 -0.09 11.50 12.44
CA ALA A 200 0.35 11.35 13.82
C ALA A 200 1.26 10.12 14.03
N GLY A 201 1.31 9.18 13.07
CA GLY A 201 2.18 8.02 13.09
C GLY A 201 3.51 8.16 12.33
N THR A 202 3.79 9.30 11.70
CA THR A 202 4.96 9.46 10.79
C THR A 202 6.30 9.72 11.50
N TYR A 203 7.40 9.52 10.76
CA TYR A 203 8.74 9.67 11.29
C TYR A 203 8.99 11.08 11.81
N THR A 204 8.65 12.13 11.05
CA THR A 204 8.83 13.52 11.52
C THR A 204 8.06 13.79 12.80
N TYR A 205 6.82 13.28 12.92
CA TYR A 205 6.04 13.45 14.13
C TYR A 205 6.67 12.74 15.33
N SER A 206 7.14 11.50 15.14
CA SER A 206 7.77 10.72 16.21
C SER A 206 9.13 11.25 16.66
N LEU A 207 9.92 11.83 15.75
CA LEU A 207 11.28 12.31 16.01
C LEU A 207 11.32 13.78 16.46
N GLY A 208 10.28 14.56 16.18
CA GLY A 208 10.20 15.98 16.51
C GLY A 208 11.08 16.89 15.64
N TYR A 209 11.67 16.35 14.57
CA TYR A 209 12.37 17.10 13.51
C TYR A 209 12.17 16.39 12.17
N LYS A 210 12.32 17.12 11.05
CA LYS A 210 12.19 16.58 9.69
C LYS A 210 13.56 16.08 9.22
N PRO A 211 13.82 14.76 9.15
CA PRO A 211 15.09 14.26 8.65
C PRO A 211 15.21 14.48 7.13
N GLU A 212 16.42 14.36 6.59
CA GLU A 212 16.62 14.28 5.15
C GLU A 212 16.13 12.91 4.67
N LEU A 213 15.03 12.93 3.90
CA LEU A 213 14.39 11.74 3.34
C LEU A 213 14.64 11.68 1.84
N SER A 214 15.08 10.53 1.34
CA SER A 214 15.08 10.23 -0.09
C SER A 214 14.32 8.96 -0.34
N VAL A 215 13.46 8.96 -1.36
CA VAL A 215 12.67 7.79 -1.78
C VAL A 215 13.11 7.33 -3.17
N ASP A 216 13.22 6.02 -3.34
CA ASP A 216 13.39 5.34 -4.62
C ASP A 216 12.15 4.46 -4.88
N LEU A 217 11.43 4.81 -5.95
CA LEU A 217 10.23 4.12 -6.43
C LEU A 217 10.47 3.38 -7.74
N SER A 218 11.73 3.16 -8.12
CA SER A 218 12.06 2.52 -9.41
C SER A 218 11.49 1.10 -9.52
N ASP A 219 11.41 0.37 -8.41
CA ASP A 219 10.81 -0.97 -8.33
C ASP A 219 9.29 -0.95 -8.10
N LEU A 220 8.71 0.19 -7.72
CA LEU A 220 7.27 0.33 -7.49
C LEU A 220 6.53 0.44 -8.84
N ARG A 221 5.64 -0.53 -9.08
CA ARG A 221 4.71 -0.55 -10.20
C ARG A 221 3.31 -0.26 -9.71
N ALA A 222 2.65 0.69 -10.35
CA ALA A 222 1.26 1.03 -10.11
C ALA A 222 0.44 0.58 -11.32
N GLU A 223 -0.45 -0.39 -11.14
CA GLU A 223 -1.28 -0.97 -12.19
C GLU A 223 -2.75 -0.62 -11.97
N GLN A 224 -3.41 -0.10 -13.01
CA GLN A 224 -4.82 0.25 -12.93
C GLN A 224 -5.69 -0.99 -13.20
N ILE A 225 -6.30 -1.54 -12.15
CA ILE A 225 -7.07 -2.79 -12.21
C ILE A 225 -8.56 -2.61 -12.48
N ARG A 226 -9.12 -1.41 -12.21
CA ARG A 226 -10.52 -1.07 -12.51
C ARG A 226 -10.61 0.36 -13.01
N ARG A 227 -11.50 0.62 -13.98
CA ARG A 227 -11.74 1.97 -14.51
C ARG A 227 -13.18 2.19 -14.97
N THR A 228 -13.68 3.37 -14.66
CA THR A 228 -14.87 4.02 -15.23
C THR A 228 -14.46 5.43 -15.72
N PRO A 229 -15.34 6.19 -16.40
CA PRO A 229 -15.03 7.56 -16.79
C PRO A 229 -14.70 8.51 -15.62
N THR A 230 -15.16 8.20 -14.41
CA THR A 230 -15.02 9.08 -13.24
C THR A 230 -14.32 8.42 -12.06
N GLU A 231 -13.93 7.15 -12.16
CA GLU A 231 -13.33 6.39 -11.06
C GLU A 231 -12.30 5.41 -11.60
N ALA A 232 -11.25 5.16 -10.83
CA ALA A 232 -10.32 4.09 -11.10
C ALA A 232 -9.81 3.48 -9.78
N THR A 233 -9.33 2.23 -9.87
CA THR A 233 -8.61 1.57 -8.80
C THR A 233 -7.22 1.25 -9.32
N VAL A 234 -6.21 1.67 -8.57
CA VAL A 234 -4.80 1.45 -8.86
C VAL A 234 -4.23 0.56 -7.77
N GLU A 235 -3.60 -0.53 -8.15
CA GLU A 235 -2.94 -1.51 -7.29
C GLU A 235 -1.43 -1.34 -7.36
N PHE A 236 -0.75 -1.65 -6.25
CA PHE A 236 0.71 -1.58 -6.16
C PHE A 236 1.37 -2.96 -6.20
N HIS A 237 2.52 -3.01 -6.87
CA HIS A 237 3.40 -4.17 -6.93
C HIS A 237 4.85 -3.74 -6.79
N GLY A 238 5.70 -4.64 -6.27
CA GLY A 238 7.12 -4.38 -6.03
C GLY A 238 7.38 -3.69 -4.69
N SER A 239 8.43 -2.88 -4.64
CA SER A 239 8.93 -2.30 -3.40
C SER A 239 9.22 -0.81 -3.47
N VAL A 240 9.13 -0.15 -2.31
CA VAL A 240 9.63 1.20 -2.07
C VAL A 240 10.87 1.11 -1.20
N THR A 241 11.92 1.81 -1.59
CA THR A 241 13.11 2.00 -0.76
C THR A 241 13.17 3.45 -0.31
N TRP A 242 13.41 3.70 0.98
CA TRP A 242 13.66 5.05 1.46
C TRP A 242 14.89 5.08 2.37
N THR A 243 15.58 6.23 2.35
CA THR A 243 16.75 6.46 3.18
C THR A 243 16.44 7.60 4.15
N VAL A 244 16.73 7.37 5.43
CA VAL A 244 16.60 8.36 6.50
C VAL A 244 17.90 8.34 7.30
N GLU A 245 18.57 9.49 7.42
CA GLU A 245 19.86 9.64 8.13
C GLU A 245 20.96 8.65 7.70
N GLY A 246 20.96 8.26 6.42
CA GLY A 246 21.94 7.31 5.86
C GLY A 246 21.61 5.83 6.10
N GLU A 247 20.52 5.52 6.79
CA GLU A 247 19.99 4.17 6.90
C GLU A 247 18.92 3.94 5.84
N THR A 248 18.98 2.78 5.17
CA THR A 248 18.07 2.42 4.08
C THR A 248 17.08 1.37 4.54
N TYR A 249 15.82 1.63 4.24
CA TYR A 249 14.67 0.79 4.57
C TYR A 249 13.96 0.39 3.28
N THR A 250 13.31 -0.75 3.29
CA THR A 250 12.55 -1.24 2.14
C THR A 250 11.23 -1.81 2.61
N TYR A 251 10.16 -1.45 1.90
CA TYR A 251 8.83 -1.99 2.09
C TYR A 251 8.40 -2.63 0.77
N ASP A 252 8.09 -3.92 0.82
CA ASP A 252 7.69 -4.72 -0.33
C ASP A 252 6.18 -5.01 -0.23
N TYR A 253 5.41 -4.49 -1.20
CA TYR A 253 3.96 -4.62 -1.23
C TYR A 253 3.55 -6.06 -1.54
N ASP A 254 4.31 -6.77 -2.38
CA ASP A 254 4.01 -8.14 -2.76
C ASP A 254 4.21 -9.08 -1.54
N ASP A 255 5.23 -8.83 -0.72
CA ASP A 255 5.45 -9.54 0.54
C ASP A 255 4.31 -9.30 1.55
N GLU A 256 3.81 -8.06 1.67
CA GLU A 256 2.68 -7.74 2.55
C GLU A 256 1.39 -8.45 2.08
N VAL A 257 1.08 -8.39 0.79
CA VAL A 257 -0.07 -9.11 0.20
C VAL A 257 0.04 -10.61 0.48
N ALA A 258 1.23 -11.20 0.28
CA ALA A 258 1.49 -12.60 0.55
C ALA A 258 1.31 -12.94 2.05
N ALA A 259 1.83 -12.10 2.96
CA ALA A 259 1.70 -12.28 4.40
C ALA A 259 0.25 -12.24 4.88
N GLN A 260 -0.61 -11.45 4.21
CA GLN A 260 -2.05 -11.38 4.48
C GLN A 260 -2.87 -12.46 3.74
N GLY A 261 -2.22 -13.45 3.13
CA GLY A 261 -2.88 -14.60 2.48
C GLY A 261 -3.30 -14.36 1.04
N GLY A 262 -2.74 -13.35 0.36
CA GLY A 262 -2.87 -13.11 -1.07
C GLY A 262 -4.22 -12.57 -1.55
N ASN A 263 -5.17 -12.36 -0.65
CA ASN A 263 -6.51 -11.84 -0.98
C ASN A 263 -6.73 -10.41 -0.49
N VAL A 264 -5.64 -9.71 -0.16
CA VAL A 264 -5.68 -8.31 0.27
C VAL A 264 -5.20 -7.45 -0.89
N TRP A 265 -5.96 -6.40 -1.15
CA TRP A 265 -5.61 -5.38 -2.12
C TRP A 265 -4.86 -4.26 -1.41
N ILE A 266 -3.74 -3.83 -1.98
CA ILE A 266 -2.99 -2.66 -1.54
C ILE A 266 -2.89 -1.69 -2.72
N GLY A 267 -3.44 -0.50 -2.55
CA GLY A 267 -3.57 0.46 -3.63
C GLY A 267 -4.43 1.65 -3.22
N HIS A 268 -4.85 2.40 -4.22
CA HIS A 268 -5.73 3.55 -4.06
C HIS A 268 -6.93 3.53 -5.00
N HIS A 269 -8.07 3.99 -4.49
CA HIS A 269 -9.22 4.42 -5.23
C HIS A 269 -9.05 5.89 -5.60
N VAL A 270 -9.17 6.19 -6.89
CA VAL A 270 -9.15 7.57 -7.39
C VAL A 270 -10.45 7.92 -8.09
N ARG A 271 -10.85 9.18 -7.98
CA ARG A 271 -12.05 9.72 -8.62
C ARG A 271 -11.72 11.00 -9.38
N LEU A 272 -12.42 11.22 -10.48
CA LEU A 272 -12.32 12.44 -11.27
C LEU A 272 -13.28 13.46 -10.66
N ILE A 273 -12.74 14.46 -9.96
CA ILE A 273 -13.49 15.53 -9.31
C ILE A 273 -13.12 16.84 -10.00
N ASP A 274 -14.13 17.56 -10.51
CA ASP A 274 -13.94 18.83 -11.22
C ASP A 274 -12.89 18.76 -12.35
N GLY A 275 -12.78 17.59 -12.99
CA GLY A 275 -11.84 17.36 -14.08
C GLY A 275 -10.39 17.12 -13.62
N GLN A 276 -10.16 16.74 -12.37
CA GLN A 276 -8.86 16.32 -11.83
C GLN A 276 -8.98 14.96 -11.14
N TRP A 277 -7.98 14.08 -11.34
CA TRP A 277 -7.94 12.81 -10.62
C TRP A 277 -7.47 13.05 -9.18
N MET A 278 -8.15 12.45 -8.20
CA MET A 278 -7.86 12.61 -6.77
C MET A 278 -8.03 11.29 -6.01
N ILE A 279 -7.22 11.06 -4.97
CA ILE A 279 -7.23 9.90 -4.08
C ILE A 279 -8.39 9.99 -3.08
N CYS A 280 -9.28 9.00 -3.05
CA CYS A 280 -10.50 9.00 -2.23
C CYS A 280 -10.67 7.74 -1.33
N ASP A 281 -9.62 7.20 -0.70
CA ASP A 281 -9.70 5.93 0.08
C ASP A 281 -10.42 6.01 1.46
N GLY A 282 -11.43 6.85 1.60
CA GLY A 282 -12.03 7.20 2.89
C GLY A 282 -13.01 6.17 3.45
N PRO A 283 -13.21 6.12 4.78
CA PRO A 283 -14.18 5.22 5.43
C PRO A 283 -15.64 5.48 5.04
N ASP A 284 -15.92 6.65 4.45
CA ASP A 284 -17.25 7.04 4.00
C ASP A 284 -17.63 6.43 2.63
N GLU A 285 -16.75 5.64 2.00
CA GLU A 285 -16.94 5.12 0.63
C GLU A 285 -17.20 3.60 0.51
N VAL A 286 -17.39 2.86 1.62
CA VAL A 286 -17.73 1.41 1.61
C VAL A 286 -19.19 1.14 1.99
#